data_AF-A0A948ARL7-F1
#
_entry.id   AF-A0A948ARL7-F1
#
_cell.length_a   1.000
_cell.length_b   1.000
_cell.length_c   1.000
_cell.angle_alpha   90.00
_cell.angle_beta   90.00
_cell.angle_gamma   90.00
#
_symmetry.space_group_name_H-M   'P 1'
#
loop_
_entity.id
_entity.type
_entity.pdbx_description
1 polymer ?
#
loop_
_entity_poly.entity_id
_entity_poly.type
_entity_poly.pdbx_seq_one_letter_code
_entity_poly.pdbx_strand_id
1 'polypeptide(L)'
;TGLNVVYTVPPFLAAVSEGGLSTYAGGQIYALPSVHIYEGCPVPGQPCQPSERGLAVMRTIVAKRYPEYAEFFSKTQLDQLALSSGGDLRDYFRMLRNCLVRAGQGQFPVTDAAVRDAENAVRADMLPLADDDREWLRKITTSHACNLPSLEKLPDLARLIHGKRVLNYRNGEDWYDVHPLIRKEVGGVAEQAAHA
;
A
#
# COMPACT_ATOMS: atom_id res chain seq x y z
N THR A 1 -33.08 -15.91 -16.54
CA THR A 1 -31.65 -16.01 -16.17
C THR A 1 -31.04 -14.63 -16.32
N GLY A 2 -30.59 -14.02 -15.23
CA GLY A 2 -29.94 -12.69 -15.26
C GLY A 2 -28.44 -12.84 -15.40
N LEU A 3 -27.82 -12.07 -16.31
CA LEU A 3 -26.37 -11.97 -16.43
C LEU A 3 -25.88 -10.92 -15.42
N ASN A 4 -25.00 -11.32 -14.50
CA ASN A 4 -24.28 -10.39 -13.63
C ASN A 4 -22.84 -10.29 -14.14
N VAL A 5 -22.34 -9.07 -14.33
CA VAL A 5 -20.96 -8.83 -14.76
C VAL A 5 -20.26 -7.97 -13.73
N VAL A 6 -19.04 -8.36 -13.35
CA VAL A 6 -18.18 -7.61 -12.44
C VAL A 6 -17.08 -6.95 -13.27
N TYR A 7 -17.02 -5.62 -13.24
CA TYR A 7 -15.97 -4.84 -13.89
C TYR A 7 -15.04 -4.23 -12.85
N THR A 8 -13.75 -4.16 -13.18
CA THR A 8 -12.77 -3.39 -12.41
C THR A 8 -12.43 -2.12 -13.16
N VAL A 9 -12.41 -0.99 -12.46
CA VAL A 9 -12.14 0.33 -13.02
C VAL A 9 -11.05 1.03 -12.22
N PRO A 10 -10.13 1.77 -12.86
CA PRO A 10 -9.19 2.63 -12.16
C PRO A 10 -9.86 3.58 -11.14
N PRO A 11 -9.32 3.73 -9.91
CA PRO A 11 -9.93 4.54 -8.85
C PRO A 11 -10.16 6.01 -9.26
N PHE A 12 -9.26 6.59 -10.05
CA PHE A 12 -9.37 7.98 -10.50
C PHE A 12 -10.53 8.21 -11.47
N LEU A 13 -11.06 7.18 -12.14
CA LEU A 13 -12.16 7.37 -13.07
C LEU A 13 -13.45 7.81 -12.35
N ALA A 14 -13.58 7.51 -11.05
CA ALA A 14 -14.66 8.06 -10.24
C ALA A 14 -14.62 9.60 -10.21
N ALA A 15 -13.42 10.20 -10.22
CA ALA A 15 -13.24 11.66 -10.28
C ALA A 15 -13.42 12.23 -11.70
N VAL A 16 -13.08 11.47 -12.75
CA VAL A 16 -13.21 11.92 -14.16
C VAL A 16 -14.65 11.84 -14.67
N SER A 17 -15.47 10.93 -14.12
CA SER A 17 -16.78 10.61 -14.71
C SER A 17 -17.95 11.45 -14.20
N GLU A 18 -17.77 12.40 -13.27
CA GLU A 18 -18.87 13.18 -12.65
C GLU A 18 -20.06 12.31 -12.19
N GLY A 19 -19.81 11.08 -11.72
CA GLY A 19 -20.86 10.12 -11.35
C GLY A 19 -21.42 9.27 -12.50
N GLY A 20 -20.94 9.45 -13.72
CA GLY A 20 -21.30 8.60 -14.87
C GLY A 20 -20.96 7.13 -14.65
N LEU A 21 -19.89 6.82 -13.93
CA LEU A 21 -19.52 5.43 -13.63
C LEU A 21 -20.49 4.69 -12.72
N SER A 22 -21.12 5.36 -11.74
CA SER A 22 -22.13 4.71 -10.90
C SER A 22 -23.38 4.40 -11.72
N THR A 23 -23.69 5.20 -12.74
CA THR A 23 -24.82 4.97 -13.66
C THR A 23 -24.64 3.67 -14.45
N TYR A 24 -23.42 3.35 -14.90
CA TYR A 24 -23.13 2.11 -15.63
C TYR A 24 -22.85 0.90 -14.72
N ALA A 25 -22.44 1.12 -13.47
CA ALA A 25 -22.13 0.07 -12.51
C ALA A 25 -23.36 -0.41 -11.69
N GLY A 26 -24.58 -0.06 -12.10
CA GLY A 26 -25.79 -0.41 -11.33
C GLY A 26 -25.88 0.32 -9.98
N GLY A 27 -25.26 1.50 -9.88
CA GLY A 27 -25.35 2.40 -8.73
C GLY A 27 -24.27 2.22 -7.66
N GLN A 28 -23.46 1.16 -7.69
CA GLN A 28 -22.47 0.91 -6.62
C GLN A 28 -21.07 0.60 -7.15
N ILE A 29 -20.10 1.42 -6.74
CA ILE A 29 -18.67 1.18 -6.97
C ILE A 29 -18.08 0.71 -5.65
N TYR A 30 -17.55 -0.51 -5.62
CA TYR A 30 -16.82 -1.03 -4.47
C TYR A 30 -15.33 -0.79 -4.66
N ALA A 31 -14.76 0.12 -3.87
CA ALA A 31 -13.31 0.23 -3.77
C ALA A 31 -12.78 -0.99 -3.01
N LEU A 32 -11.69 -1.57 -3.48
CA LEU A 32 -10.90 -2.56 -2.74
C LEU A 32 -9.70 -1.82 -2.13
N PRO A 33 -9.83 -1.23 -0.93
CA PRO A 33 -8.73 -0.53 -0.30
C PRO A 33 -7.66 -1.52 0.19
N SER A 34 -6.49 -0.97 0.52
CA SER A 34 -5.49 -1.68 1.31
C SER A 34 -6.11 -2.26 2.59
N VAL A 35 -5.57 -3.38 3.07
CA VAL A 35 -5.94 -3.88 4.40
C VAL A 35 -5.61 -2.81 5.43
N HIS A 36 -6.51 -2.61 6.38
CA HIS A 36 -6.39 -1.57 7.41
C HIS A 36 -5.31 -1.95 8.44
N ILE A 37 -4.05 -1.74 8.08
CA ILE A 37 -2.87 -2.05 8.91
C ILE A 37 -2.49 -0.93 9.89
N TYR A 38 -3.21 0.19 9.86
CA TYR A 38 -3.06 1.31 10.78
C TYR A 38 -4.37 1.55 11.54
N GLU A 39 -4.29 2.11 12.74
CA GLU A 39 -5.47 2.42 13.57
C GLU A 39 -6.33 3.55 12.98
N GLY A 40 -5.74 4.47 12.20
CA GLY A 40 -6.46 5.57 11.57
C GLY A 40 -5.51 6.55 10.89
N CYS A 41 -6.05 7.68 10.41
CA CYS A 41 -5.25 8.81 9.97
C CYS A 41 -4.43 9.34 11.16
N PRO A 42 -3.09 9.41 11.07
CA PRO A 42 -2.30 9.98 12.14
C PRO A 42 -2.49 11.50 12.22
N VAL A 43 -2.17 12.06 13.37
CA VAL A 43 -2.07 13.52 13.52
C VAL A 43 -0.93 14.01 12.62
N PRO A 44 -1.10 15.14 11.89
CA PRO A 44 -0.04 15.74 11.10
C PRO A 44 1.29 15.81 11.85
N GLY A 45 2.33 15.21 11.26
CA GLY A 45 3.66 15.17 11.86
C GLY A 45 3.91 14.03 12.86
N GLN A 46 2.93 13.14 13.10
CA GLN A 46 3.10 11.92 13.89
C GLN A 46 3.20 10.69 12.98
N PRO A 47 3.90 9.63 13.41
CA PRO A 47 3.94 8.37 12.66
C PRO A 47 2.57 7.68 12.65
N CYS A 48 2.35 6.83 11.64
CA CYS A 48 1.17 5.98 11.60
C CYS A 48 1.25 4.96 12.74
N GLN A 49 0.15 4.76 13.47
CA GLN A 49 0.09 3.74 14.53
C GLN A 49 -0.34 2.41 13.92
N PRO A 50 0.48 1.35 13.97
CA PRO A 50 0.11 0.02 13.48
C PRO A 50 -1.13 -0.53 14.19
N SER A 51 -2.01 -1.18 13.43
CA SER A 51 -3.14 -1.90 13.98
C SER A 51 -2.86 -3.39 14.10
N GLU A 52 -2.85 -3.92 15.33
CA GLU A 52 -2.65 -5.35 15.56
C GLU A 52 -3.74 -6.19 14.89
N ARG A 53 -4.99 -5.68 14.86
CA ARG A 53 -6.09 -6.33 14.15
C ARG A 53 -5.79 -6.41 12.65
N GLY A 54 -5.30 -5.32 12.06
CA GLY A 54 -4.90 -5.27 10.65
C GLY A 54 -3.78 -6.25 10.31
N LEU A 55 -2.72 -6.24 11.12
CA LEU A 55 -1.59 -7.17 10.96
C LEU A 55 -2.03 -8.63 11.14
N ALA A 56 -2.92 -8.92 12.08
CA ALA A 56 -3.50 -10.26 12.23
C ALA A 56 -4.27 -10.72 10.99
N VAL A 57 -5.00 -9.82 10.32
CA VAL A 57 -5.67 -10.12 9.04
C VAL A 57 -4.64 -10.43 7.95
N MET A 58 -3.57 -9.65 7.84
CA MET A 58 -2.49 -9.89 6.86
C MET A 58 -1.86 -11.28 7.05
N ARG A 59 -1.55 -11.66 8.30
CA ARG A 59 -1.05 -13.01 8.63
C ARG A 59 -2.08 -14.10 8.31
N THR A 60 -3.35 -13.87 8.63
CA THR A 60 -4.46 -14.81 8.32
C THR A 60 -4.60 -15.04 6.82
N ILE A 61 -4.40 -14.01 6.00
CA ILE A 61 -4.43 -14.12 4.53
C ILE A 61 -3.32 -15.04 4.02
N VAL A 62 -2.10 -14.95 4.59
CA VAL A 62 -1.01 -15.89 4.27
C VAL A 62 -1.36 -17.30 4.72
N ALA A 63 -1.82 -17.47 5.96
CA ALA A 63 -2.20 -18.77 6.52
C ALA A 63 -3.29 -19.48 5.70
N LYS A 64 -4.28 -18.74 5.21
CA LYS A 64 -5.34 -19.28 4.33
C LYS A 64 -4.81 -19.71 2.96
N ARG A 65 -3.75 -19.07 2.47
CA ARG A 65 -3.11 -19.43 1.20
C ARG A 65 -2.16 -20.62 1.36
N TYR A 66 -1.45 -20.71 2.49
CA TYR A 66 -0.55 -21.81 2.79
C TYR A 66 -0.39 -21.99 4.32
N PRO A 67 -0.97 -23.04 4.92
CA PRO A 67 -0.96 -23.22 6.38
C PRO A 67 0.44 -23.36 7.01
N GLU A 68 1.40 -23.94 6.28
CA GLU A 68 2.77 -24.19 6.74
C GLU A 68 3.71 -22.98 6.53
N TYR A 69 3.16 -21.77 6.32
CA TYR A 69 3.95 -20.56 6.06
C TYR A 69 5.00 -20.25 7.14
N ALA A 70 4.79 -20.72 8.37
CA ALA A 70 5.69 -20.50 9.50
C ALA A 70 7.06 -21.18 9.31
N GLU A 71 7.17 -22.16 8.42
CA GLU A 71 8.46 -22.76 8.02
C GLU A 71 9.31 -21.78 7.20
N PHE A 72 8.67 -20.77 6.61
CA PHE A 72 9.29 -19.82 5.68
C PHE A 72 9.48 -18.45 6.30
N PHE A 73 8.47 -17.95 7.03
CA PHE A 73 8.44 -16.59 7.56
C PHE A 73 8.09 -16.56 9.05
N SER A 74 8.79 -15.72 9.81
CA SER A 74 8.41 -15.40 11.19
C SER A 74 7.23 -14.42 11.25
N LYS A 75 6.55 -14.35 12.40
CA LYS A 75 5.49 -13.34 12.64
C LYS A 75 6.02 -11.93 12.39
N THR A 76 7.20 -11.60 12.91
CA THR A 76 7.82 -10.28 12.78
C THR A 76 8.10 -9.92 11.33
N GLN A 77 8.58 -10.87 10.51
CA GLN A 77 8.83 -10.63 9.09
C GLN A 77 7.51 -10.40 8.32
N LEU A 78 6.44 -11.14 8.64
CA LEU A 78 5.14 -10.91 8.03
C LEU A 78 4.55 -9.53 8.42
N ASP A 79 4.73 -9.13 9.68
CA ASP A 79 4.28 -7.83 10.17
C ASP A 79 5.07 -6.70 9.51
N GLN A 80 6.39 -6.84 9.40
CA GLN A 80 7.26 -5.91 8.68
C GLN A 80 6.82 -5.78 7.21
N LEU A 81 6.66 -6.88 6.49
CA LEU A 81 6.25 -6.85 5.09
C LEU A 81 4.86 -6.24 4.89
N ALA A 82 3.94 -6.48 5.85
CA ALA A 82 2.62 -5.85 5.84
C ALA A 82 2.74 -4.32 5.97
N LEU A 83 3.51 -3.84 6.94
CA LEU A 83 3.78 -2.41 7.13
C LEU A 83 4.50 -1.80 5.92
N SER A 84 5.53 -2.46 5.39
CA SER A 84 6.27 -2.00 4.20
C SER A 84 5.37 -1.88 2.96
N SER A 85 4.35 -2.73 2.83
CA SER A 85 3.38 -2.67 1.73
C SER A 85 2.29 -1.59 1.88
N GLY A 86 2.19 -0.94 3.05
CA GLY A 86 1.04 -0.07 3.34
C GLY A 86 -0.30 -0.83 3.35
N GLY A 87 -0.28 -2.13 3.61
CA GLY A 87 -1.47 -3.00 3.52
C GLY A 87 -1.91 -3.33 2.09
N ASP A 88 -1.17 -2.92 1.06
CA ASP A 88 -1.45 -3.31 -0.33
C ASP A 88 -1.13 -4.80 -0.54
N LEU A 89 -2.17 -5.61 -0.75
CA LEU A 89 -2.00 -7.06 -0.91
C LEU A 89 -1.11 -7.43 -2.10
N ARG A 90 -1.11 -6.62 -3.17
CA ARG A 90 -0.31 -6.90 -4.36
C ARG A 90 1.18 -6.76 -4.03
N ASP A 91 1.60 -5.68 -3.39
CA ASP A 91 2.99 -5.50 -2.99
C ASP A 91 3.39 -6.40 -1.84
N TYR A 92 2.49 -6.67 -0.89
CA TYR A 92 2.72 -7.66 0.17
C TYR A 92 3.05 -9.04 -0.42
N PHE A 93 2.21 -9.59 -1.29
CA PHE A 93 2.47 -10.88 -1.93
C PHE A 93 3.66 -10.85 -2.90
N ARG A 94 3.91 -9.70 -3.54
CA ARG A 94 5.09 -9.51 -4.39
C ARG A 94 6.38 -9.60 -3.57
N MET A 95 6.45 -8.96 -2.40
CA MET A 95 7.59 -9.07 -1.51
C MET A 95 7.76 -10.48 -0.94
N LEU A 96 6.67 -11.12 -0.48
CA LEU A 96 6.72 -12.52 -0.03
C LEU A 96 7.28 -13.45 -1.12
N ARG A 97 6.80 -13.33 -2.35
CA ARG A 97 7.31 -14.08 -3.49
C ARG A 97 8.79 -13.79 -3.74
N ASN A 98 9.20 -12.52 -3.69
CA ASN A 98 10.60 -12.14 -3.89
C ASN A 98 11.52 -12.75 -2.82
N CYS A 99 11.10 -12.80 -1.56
CA CYS A 99 11.85 -13.48 -0.49
C CYS A 99 12.05 -14.97 -0.81
N LEU A 100 10.98 -15.67 -1.20
CA LEU A 100 11.01 -17.11 -1.50
C LEU A 100 11.89 -17.43 -2.72
N VAL A 101 11.76 -16.65 -3.80
CA VAL A 101 12.56 -16.85 -5.03
C VAL A 101 14.05 -16.63 -4.74
N ARG A 102 14.39 -15.66 -3.88
CA ARG A 102 15.78 -15.37 -3.51
C ARG A 102 16.37 -16.38 -2.54
N ALA A 103 15.57 -16.90 -1.61
CA ALA A 103 15.99 -17.96 -0.69
C ALA A 103 16.42 -19.25 -1.42
N GLY A 104 15.91 -19.49 -2.64
CA GLY A 104 16.38 -20.57 -3.50
C GLY A 104 16.23 -21.96 -2.86
N GLN A 105 16.95 -22.95 -3.38
CA GLN A 105 16.86 -24.37 -3.02
C GLN A 105 17.31 -24.69 -1.56
N GLY A 106 16.56 -24.24 -0.55
CA GLY A 106 16.60 -24.80 0.81
C GLY A 106 17.08 -23.89 1.93
N GLN A 107 17.26 -22.57 1.72
CA GLN A 107 17.55 -21.65 2.84
C GLN A 107 16.26 -21.10 3.46
N PHE A 108 15.58 -21.98 4.20
CA PHE A 108 14.41 -21.63 5.01
C PHE A 108 14.67 -21.87 6.50
N PRO A 109 14.12 -21.04 7.40
CA PRO A 109 13.31 -19.83 7.15
C PRO A 109 14.07 -18.72 6.42
N VAL A 110 13.35 -17.80 5.76
CA VAL A 110 14.00 -16.73 5.01
C VAL A 110 14.78 -15.81 5.96
N THR A 111 15.93 -15.33 5.50
CA THR A 111 16.74 -14.39 6.28
C THR A 111 16.17 -12.97 6.21
N ASP A 112 16.45 -12.14 7.21
CA ASP A 112 16.07 -10.72 7.17
C ASP A 112 16.75 -9.96 6.03
N ALA A 113 17.89 -10.45 5.54
CA ALA A 113 18.52 -9.92 4.33
C ALA A 113 17.63 -10.13 3.10
N ALA A 114 17.02 -11.31 2.95
CA ALA A 114 16.08 -11.58 1.85
C ALA A 114 14.83 -10.68 1.94
N VAL A 115 14.36 -10.38 3.15
CA VAL A 115 13.25 -9.42 3.38
C VAL A 115 13.64 -8.02 2.92
N ARG A 116 14.81 -7.51 3.35
CA ARG A 116 15.30 -6.20 2.92
C ARG A 116 15.51 -6.12 1.40
N ASP A 117 16.01 -7.19 0.78
CA ASP A 117 16.19 -7.24 -0.66
C ASP A 117 14.86 -7.23 -1.42
N ALA A 118 13.83 -7.90 -0.89
CA ALA A 118 12.49 -7.88 -1.44
C ALA A 118 11.85 -6.49 -1.36
N GLU A 119 12.00 -5.82 -0.21
CA GLU A 119 11.58 -4.43 0.00
C GLU A 119 12.29 -3.49 -0.98
N ASN A 120 13.61 -3.62 -1.11
CA ASN A 120 14.42 -2.83 -2.04
C ASN A 120 14.00 -3.03 -3.50
N ALA A 121 13.68 -4.26 -3.91
CA ALA A 121 13.22 -4.55 -5.27
C ALA A 121 11.88 -3.87 -5.57
N VAL A 122 10.94 -3.90 -4.62
CA VAL A 122 9.64 -3.21 -4.76
C VAL A 122 9.81 -1.70 -4.76
N ARG A 123 10.67 -1.16 -3.89
CA ARG A 123 11.01 0.26 -3.81
C ARG A 123 11.62 0.79 -5.10
N ALA A 124 12.49 0.01 -5.76
CA ALA A 124 13.16 0.40 -6.99
C ALA A 124 12.19 0.75 -8.12
N ASP A 125 11.03 0.09 -8.20
CA ASP A 125 10.01 0.37 -9.22
C ASP A 125 9.29 1.72 -9.03
N MET A 126 9.37 2.29 -7.83
CA MET A 126 8.74 3.57 -7.49
C MET A 126 9.71 4.75 -7.69
N LEU A 127 11.01 4.47 -7.85
CA LEU A 127 12.10 5.43 -8.00
C LEU A 127 12.60 5.51 -9.45
N PRO A 128 13.20 6.64 -9.88
CA PRO A 128 13.35 7.90 -9.15
C PRO A 128 12.04 8.68 -9.02
N LEU A 129 12.02 9.64 -8.10
CA LEU A 129 10.93 10.63 -7.97
C LEU A 129 11.36 11.93 -8.64
N ALA A 130 10.51 12.47 -9.51
CA ALA A 130 10.66 13.83 -10.02
C ALA A 130 10.49 14.84 -8.87
N ASP A 131 11.08 16.02 -8.99
CA ASP A 131 11.05 17.03 -7.91
C ASP A 131 9.63 17.53 -7.62
N ASP A 132 8.83 17.76 -8.67
CA ASP A 132 7.42 18.14 -8.55
C ASP A 132 6.60 17.05 -7.83
N ASP A 133 6.85 15.77 -8.16
CA ASP A 133 6.21 14.63 -7.49
C ASP A 133 6.62 14.60 -6.01
N ARG A 134 7.90 14.82 -5.70
CA ARG A 134 8.40 14.84 -4.32
C ARG A 134 7.74 15.94 -3.50
N GLU A 135 7.55 17.13 -4.07
CA GLU A 135 6.86 18.22 -3.39
C GLU A 135 5.41 17.87 -3.08
N TRP A 136 4.68 17.29 -4.04
CA TRP A 136 3.29 16.88 -3.83
C TRP A 136 3.19 15.75 -2.80
N LEU A 137 4.03 14.73 -2.90
CA LEU A 137 4.07 13.62 -1.94
C LEU A 137 4.35 14.14 -0.51
N ARG A 138 5.16 15.18 -0.35
CA ARG A 138 5.41 15.82 0.95
C ARG A 138 4.17 16.52 1.52
N LYS A 139 3.38 17.18 0.67
CA LYS A 139 2.10 17.77 1.06
C LYS A 139 1.12 16.69 1.52
N ILE A 140 1.05 15.57 0.80
CA ILE A 140 0.22 14.42 1.16
C ILE A 140 0.63 13.84 2.51
N THR A 141 1.91 13.52 2.72
CA THR A 141 2.35 12.90 3.98
C THR A 141 2.23 13.82 5.20
N THR A 142 2.18 15.14 4.99
CA THR A 142 2.02 16.11 6.08
C THR A 142 0.55 16.32 6.45
N SER A 143 -0.34 16.37 5.46
CA SER A 143 -1.75 16.72 5.66
C SER A 143 -2.69 15.50 5.68
N HIS A 144 -2.22 14.35 5.23
CA HIS A 144 -2.99 13.13 4.97
C HIS A 144 -4.18 13.31 4.02
N ALA A 145 -4.18 14.41 3.26
CA ALA A 145 -5.16 14.72 2.25
C ALA A 145 -4.60 14.47 0.85
N CYS A 146 -5.49 14.31 -0.13
CA CYS A 146 -5.12 14.16 -1.53
C CYS A 146 -4.34 15.38 -2.09
N ASN A 147 -4.61 16.58 -1.55
CA ASN A 147 -4.06 17.86 -2.00
C ASN A 147 -4.16 18.08 -3.52
N LEU A 148 -5.27 17.68 -4.15
CA LEU A 148 -5.49 17.96 -5.58
C LEU A 148 -5.72 19.46 -5.77
N PRO A 149 -4.80 20.21 -6.42
CA PRO A 149 -4.95 21.66 -6.52
C PRO A 149 -6.01 22.07 -7.55
N SER A 150 -6.15 21.30 -8.63
CA SER A 150 -7.15 21.51 -9.69
C SER A 150 -7.41 20.20 -10.45
N LEU A 151 -8.52 20.12 -11.17
CA LEU A 151 -8.85 18.95 -12.00
C LEU A 151 -7.85 18.72 -13.14
N GLU A 152 -7.14 19.75 -13.60
CA GLU A 152 -6.07 19.61 -14.60
C GLU A 152 -4.90 18.75 -14.09
N LYS A 153 -4.72 18.68 -12.76
CA LYS A 153 -3.70 17.87 -12.09
C LYS A 153 -4.17 16.45 -11.75
N LEU A 154 -5.42 16.09 -12.10
CA LEU A 154 -5.95 14.76 -11.88
C LEU A 154 -5.13 13.65 -12.58
N PRO A 155 -4.62 13.82 -13.83
CA PRO A 155 -3.75 12.82 -14.45
C PRO A 155 -2.44 12.57 -13.69
N ASP A 156 -1.86 13.63 -13.10
CA ASP A 156 -0.64 13.53 -12.28
C ASP A 156 -0.92 12.72 -11.01
N LEU A 157 -1.99 13.05 -10.29
CA LEU A 157 -2.44 12.28 -9.13
C LEU A 157 -2.75 10.82 -9.49
N ALA A 158 -3.47 10.60 -10.60
CA ALA A 158 -3.77 9.27 -11.10
C ALA A 158 -2.49 8.47 -11.32
N ARG A 159 -1.47 9.06 -11.96
CA ARG A 159 -0.16 8.43 -12.15
C ARG A 159 0.52 8.09 -10.81
N LEU A 160 0.43 8.96 -9.80
CA LEU A 160 0.98 8.69 -8.46
C LEU A 160 0.28 7.52 -7.76
N ILE A 161 -1.05 7.45 -7.83
CA ILE A 161 -1.84 6.35 -7.27
C ILE A 161 -1.59 5.05 -8.04
N HIS A 162 -1.57 5.09 -9.38
CA HIS A 162 -1.30 3.92 -10.23
C HIS A 162 0.10 3.37 -10.04
N GLY A 163 1.09 4.25 -9.90
CA GLY A 163 2.46 3.89 -9.57
C GLY A 163 2.65 3.49 -8.11
N LYS A 164 1.57 3.38 -7.32
CA LYS A 164 1.57 3.05 -5.90
C LYS A 164 2.47 3.93 -5.06
N ARG A 165 2.67 5.19 -5.46
CA ARG A 165 3.40 6.19 -4.66
C ARG A 165 2.50 6.79 -3.60
N VAL A 166 1.20 6.85 -3.88
CA VAL A 166 0.14 7.29 -2.96
C VAL A 166 -0.80 6.13 -2.72
N LEU A 167 -1.13 5.90 -1.45
CA LEU A 167 -2.11 4.94 -0.99
C LEU A 167 -3.30 5.68 -0.39
N ASN A 168 -4.49 5.11 -0.56
CA ASN A 168 -5.73 5.57 0.06
C ASN A 168 -6.17 4.54 1.11
N TYR A 169 -6.37 5.01 2.34
CA TYR A 169 -6.81 4.21 3.47
C TYR A 169 -8.25 4.58 3.82
N ARG A 170 -9.09 3.57 4.00
CA ARG A 170 -10.54 3.71 4.27
C ARG A 170 -10.94 3.04 5.58
N ASN A 171 -10.13 3.23 6.62
CA ASN A 171 -10.27 2.63 7.95
C ASN A 171 -11.01 3.51 8.95
N GLY A 172 -12.00 4.26 8.47
CA GLY A 172 -12.72 5.29 9.22
C GLY A 172 -13.08 6.41 8.26
N GLU A 173 -12.39 7.54 8.39
CA GLU A 173 -12.37 8.59 7.36
C GLU A 173 -11.39 8.21 6.23
N ASP A 174 -11.68 8.64 5.00
CA ASP A 174 -10.79 8.43 3.86
C ASP A 174 -9.57 9.37 3.99
N TRP A 175 -8.38 8.80 4.04
CA TRP A 175 -7.12 9.56 4.09
C TRP A 175 -6.07 8.98 3.14
N TYR A 176 -5.07 9.80 2.85
CA TYR A 176 -4.02 9.49 1.90
C TYR A 176 -2.67 9.52 2.58
N ASP A 177 -1.77 8.65 2.14
CA ASP A 177 -0.36 8.78 2.50
C ASP A 177 0.53 8.24 1.41
N VAL A 178 1.81 8.56 1.54
CA VAL A 178 2.87 8.04 0.70
C VAL A 178 3.13 6.57 1.04
N HIS A 179 3.42 5.77 0.01
CA HIS A 179 3.78 4.37 0.20
C HIS A 179 4.97 4.22 1.15
N PRO A 180 4.89 3.35 2.18
CA PRO A 180 5.89 3.29 3.26
C PRO A 180 7.34 3.15 2.78
N LEU A 181 7.58 2.33 1.75
CA LEU A 181 8.92 2.14 1.16
C LEU A 181 9.59 3.38 0.58
N ILE A 182 8.85 4.45 0.24
CA ILE A 182 9.42 5.68 -0.34
C ILE A 182 9.28 6.91 0.57
N ARG A 183 8.77 6.75 1.81
CA ARG A 183 8.58 7.86 2.75
C ARG A 183 9.88 8.59 3.07
N LYS A 184 11.00 7.85 3.16
CA LYS A 184 12.33 8.40 3.45
C LYS A 184 12.80 9.35 2.35
N GLU A 185 12.54 8.99 1.09
CA GLU A 185 12.91 9.76 -0.08
C GLU A 185 12.07 11.04 -0.22
N VAL A 186 10.81 11.02 0.25
CA VAL A 186 9.94 12.21 0.25
C VAL A 186 10.33 13.22 1.35
N GLY A 187 11.05 12.77 2.38
CA GLY A 187 11.40 13.58 3.54
C GLY A 187 10.25 13.76 4.54
N GLY A 188 9.29 12.82 4.53
CA GLY A 188 8.23 12.77 5.55
C GLY A 188 8.79 12.38 6.92
N VAL A 189 8.00 12.60 7.98
CA VAL A 189 8.37 12.23 9.36
C VAL A 189 8.83 10.77 9.36
N ALA A 190 10.12 10.57 9.59
CA ALA A 190 10.70 9.25 9.58
C ALA A 190 10.04 8.41 10.68
N GLU A 191 9.28 7.39 10.31
CA GLU A 191 9.09 6.23 11.18
C GLU A 191 10.49 5.69 11.45
N GLN A 192 11.02 6.01 12.64
CA GLN A 192 12.21 5.37 13.16
C GLN A 192 11.92 3.88 13.13
N ALA A 193 12.58 3.18 12.21
CA ALA A 193 12.60 1.74 12.19
C ALA A 193 13.05 1.29 13.58
N ALA A 194 12.15 0.61 14.29
CA ALA A 194 12.44 -0.13 15.49
C ALA A 194 13.45 -1.24 15.12
N HIS A 195 14.73 -0.89 15.16
CA HIS A 195 15.87 -1.80 15.16
C HIS A 195 16.79 -1.37 16.31
N ALA A 196 16.38 -1.80 17.50
CA ALA A 196 17.26 -2.16 18.60
C ALA A 196 16.95 -3.61 18.96
#